data_AF-L1MPM5-F1
#
_entry.id   AF-L1MPM5-F1
#
_cell.length_a   1.000
_cell.length_b   1.000
_cell.length_c   1.000
_cell.angle_alpha   90.00
_cell.angle_beta   90.00
_cell.angle_gamma   90.00
#
_symmetry.space_group_name_H-M   'P 1'
#
loop_
_entity.id
_entity.type
_entity.pdbx_description
1 polymer ?
#
loop_
_entity_poly.entity_id
_entity_poly.type
_entity_poly.pdbx_seq_one_letter_code
_entity_poly.pdbx_strand_id
1 'polypeptide(L)'
;MKWDNLNLTNWNTLELEKQERQYVETAQEYFSLSYNDCSFIAGTLVNNRGIPSFSYIHYEGWGTLLPINTQKRDTTTYILHINPSLFYLLTDKGLVDLYTTEKIIIPPNEKYPSLFLFYKPIYEYKTIKYKGLNVKLLAENEMQATKLYRKLSLDTIGQPSNQCSPKVSVSTPDDSIIYRALSAIDSLTGFSKENQKHIAIVKTGLNFRASMGRSEDLDSLSANFSLKLDSVLLMDQEMFYQHTLLHEMLHFVIGNQQTYQKDISNQELNFFTESVTEYLAKYLFGKYIVHKNMFVDSIEHCPINLTMLKKAKRSIRANNSVSVGTKDSNEAANTAWVYYDLLPVLIHQLAASSQVDEKKFAQSIYYYVRRSDKQQQSLQHFFSYLKEQGFYLHSLQKNKILYLLNE
;
A
#
# COMPACT_ATOMS: atom_id res chain seq x y z
N MET A 1 10.07 27.56 5.65
CA MET A 1 10.55 27.32 4.26
C MET A 1 9.49 27.91 3.33
N LYS A 2 9.80 28.98 2.59
CA LYS A 2 8.90 29.45 1.52
C LYS A 2 9.13 28.58 0.29
N TRP A 3 8.06 28.06 -0.29
CA TRP A 3 8.13 27.31 -1.54
C TRP A 3 8.15 28.31 -2.69
N ASP A 4 9.33 28.88 -3.00
CA ASP A 4 9.45 29.95 -4.00
C ASP A 4 9.35 29.44 -5.47
N ASN A 5 9.08 28.15 -5.70
CA ASN A 5 9.10 27.54 -7.05
C ASN A 5 7.80 26.85 -7.50
N LEU A 6 6.69 26.96 -6.76
CA LEU A 6 5.40 26.40 -7.21
C LEU A 6 4.48 27.53 -7.67
N ASN A 7 4.83 28.14 -8.81
CA ASN A 7 3.96 29.11 -9.47
C ASN A 7 2.78 28.37 -10.14
N LEU A 8 1.74 28.07 -9.36
CA LEU A 8 0.50 27.43 -9.83
C LEU A 8 -0.34 28.32 -10.75
N THR A 9 -0.01 29.60 -10.91
CA THR A 9 -0.74 30.49 -11.84
C THR A 9 -0.71 29.98 -13.28
N ASN A 10 0.33 29.26 -13.68
CA ASN A 10 0.43 28.63 -15.00
C ASN A 10 -0.48 27.40 -15.18
N TRP A 11 -1.16 26.91 -14.13
CA TRP A 11 -1.93 25.67 -14.15
C TRP A 11 -3.44 25.90 -14.33
N ASN A 12 -3.88 27.16 -14.31
CA ASN A 12 -5.25 27.62 -14.57
C ASN A 12 -5.61 27.59 -16.07
N THR A 13 -5.55 26.41 -16.70
CA THR A 13 -5.84 26.25 -18.15
C THR A 13 -7.16 25.52 -18.46
N LEU A 14 -8.00 25.27 -17.46
CA LEU A 14 -9.40 24.89 -17.64
C LEU A 14 -10.28 26.14 -17.51
N GLU A 15 -11.41 26.16 -18.24
CA GLU A 15 -12.44 27.20 -18.04
C GLU A 15 -13.02 27.05 -16.63
N LEU A 16 -12.38 27.72 -15.68
CA LEU A 16 -12.88 27.90 -14.33
C LEU A 16 -14.26 28.54 -14.39
N GLU A 17 -15.19 28.05 -13.56
CA GLU A 17 -16.50 28.67 -13.42
C GLU A 17 -16.34 30.12 -12.92
N LYS A 18 -17.33 30.97 -13.21
CA LYS A 18 -17.24 32.42 -12.94
C LYS A 18 -16.96 32.73 -11.46
N GLN A 19 -17.47 31.91 -10.54
CA GLN A 19 -17.21 32.04 -9.10
C GLN A 19 -15.76 31.70 -8.72
N GLU A 20 -15.16 30.72 -9.40
CA GLU A 20 -13.79 30.28 -9.15
C GLU A 20 -12.77 31.30 -9.64
N ARG A 21 -13.03 31.97 -10.77
CA ARG A 21 -12.21 33.11 -11.23
C ARG A 21 -12.25 34.28 -10.26
N GLN A 22 -13.43 34.65 -9.76
CA GLN A 22 -13.57 35.75 -8.81
C GLN A 22 -12.82 35.48 -7.50
N TYR A 23 -12.79 34.23 -7.05
CA TYR A 23 -12.05 33.83 -5.85
C TYR A 23 -10.52 33.94 -6.06
N VAL A 24 -10.01 33.44 -7.18
CA VAL A 24 -8.57 33.49 -7.53
C VAL A 24 -8.08 34.92 -7.76
N GLU A 25 -8.89 35.78 -8.37
CA GLU A 25 -8.53 37.18 -8.65
C GLU A 25 -8.49 38.06 -7.39
N THR A 26 -9.15 37.64 -6.32
CA THR A 26 -9.25 38.41 -5.06
C THR A 26 -8.35 37.88 -3.94
N ALA A 27 -7.96 36.60 -3.98
CA ALA A 27 -7.03 36.02 -3.03
C ALA A 27 -5.57 36.16 -3.50
N GLN A 28 -4.73 36.87 -2.74
CA GLN A 28 -3.28 36.80 -2.89
C GLN A 28 -2.80 35.40 -2.45
N GLU A 29 -2.89 34.42 -3.33
CA GLU A 29 -2.54 33.03 -3.04
C GLU A 29 -1.00 32.87 -2.96
N TYR A 30 -0.50 32.71 -1.73
CA TYR A 30 0.86 32.29 -1.44
C TYR A 30 0.83 31.08 -0.49
N PHE A 31 1.67 30.08 -0.74
CA PHE A 31 1.98 29.05 0.24
C PHE A 31 2.92 29.62 1.31
N SER A 32 2.40 29.85 2.51
CA SER A 32 3.20 30.22 3.68
C SER A 32 2.98 29.21 4.80
N LEU A 33 4.07 28.67 5.31
CA LEU A 33 4.09 27.78 6.46
C LEU A 33 4.99 28.41 7.54
N SER A 34 4.38 28.82 8.65
CA SER A 34 5.06 29.40 9.81
C SER A 34 5.18 28.34 10.91
N TYR A 35 6.37 28.10 11.46
CA TYR A 35 6.59 27.02 12.44
C TYR A 35 7.48 27.41 13.62
N ASN A 36 7.11 26.87 14.78
CA ASN A 36 7.97 26.59 15.93
C ASN A 36 8.03 25.05 16.09
N ASP A 37 9.18 24.44 15.85
CA ASP A 37 9.58 23.09 16.33
C ASP A 37 8.76 21.83 15.94
N CYS A 38 8.70 21.46 14.66
CA CYS A 38 8.40 20.08 14.21
C CYS A 38 9.15 19.73 12.91
N SER A 39 9.69 18.50 12.82
CA SER A 39 10.33 17.96 11.61
C SER A 39 9.30 17.26 10.70
N PHE A 40 9.16 17.72 9.46
CA PHE A 40 8.29 17.15 8.42
C PHE A 40 9.08 16.96 7.13
N ILE A 41 8.76 15.92 6.34
CA ILE A 41 9.14 15.87 4.93
C ILE A 41 7.97 16.37 4.10
N ALA A 42 8.26 17.31 3.21
CA ALA A 42 7.31 17.77 2.22
C ALA A 42 7.93 17.69 0.83
N GLY A 43 7.12 17.34 -0.15
CA GLY A 43 7.57 17.09 -1.52
C GLY A 43 6.43 17.17 -2.52
N THR A 44 6.79 17.29 -3.79
CA THR A 44 5.86 17.08 -4.90
C THR A 44 6.38 15.90 -5.71
N LEU A 45 5.54 14.87 -5.90
CA LEU A 45 5.89 13.72 -6.70
C LEU A 45 5.34 13.90 -8.11
N VAL A 46 6.18 13.62 -9.10
CA VAL A 46 5.82 13.69 -10.52
C VAL A 46 5.64 12.28 -11.09
N ASN A 47 4.63 12.10 -11.93
CA ASN A 47 4.39 10.85 -12.63
C ASN A 47 5.47 10.56 -13.67
N ASN A 48 5.37 9.38 -14.29
CA ASN A 48 6.29 8.92 -15.33
C ASN A 48 6.43 9.88 -16.54
N ARG A 49 5.53 10.86 -16.70
CA ARG A 49 5.55 11.88 -17.75
C ARG A 49 6.08 13.23 -17.23
N GLY A 50 6.60 13.30 -16.02
CA GLY A 50 7.12 14.52 -15.40
C GLY A 50 6.02 15.49 -14.94
N ILE A 51 4.78 15.02 -14.80
CA ILE A 51 3.64 15.84 -14.38
C ILE A 51 3.46 15.67 -12.87
N PRO A 52 3.36 16.75 -12.10
CA PRO A 52 3.03 16.65 -10.69
C PRO A 52 1.74 15.86 -10.46
N SER A 53 1.89 14.75 -9.78
CA SER A 53 0.80 13.82 -9.44
C SER A 53 0.17 14.26 -8.11
N PHE A 54 0.96 14.52 -7.07
CA PHE A 54 0.46 15.12 -5.84
C PHE A 54 1.56 15.79 -5.04
N SER A 55 1.15 16.72 -4.16
CA SER A 55 2.02 17.29 -3.13
C SER A 55 1.70 16.64 -1.79
N TYR A 56 2.73 16.41 -0.98
CA TYR A 56 2.57 15.78 0.32
C TYR A 56 3.34 16.49 1.40
N ILE A 57 2.80 16.42 2.61
CA ILE A 57 3.48 16.72 3.86
C ILE A 57 3.31 15.48 4.71
N HIS A 58 4.41 14.76 4.94
CA HIS A 58 4.44 13.60 5.79
C HIS A 58 5.16 13.93 7.09
N TYR A 59 4.52 13.61 8.22
CA TYR A 59 5.19 13.63 9.50
C TYR A 59 6.04 12.38 9.63
N GLU A 60 7.35 12.53 9.54
CA GLU A 60 8.22 11.41 9.83
C GLU A 60 8.27 11.14 11.33
N GLY A 61 7.86 9.95 11.71
CA GLY A 61 8.20 9.39 13.01
C GLY A 61 9.64 8.86 13.04
N TRP A 62 10.65 9.68 12.74
CA TRP A 62 12.03 9.32 13.14
C TRP A 62 12.08 9.36 14.66
N GLY A 63 11.77 8.23 15.30
CA GLY A 63 12.01 8.00 16.72
C GLY A 63 13.49 8.05 17.13
N THR A 64 14.35 8.73 16.37
CA THR A 64 15.81 8.76 16.56
C THR A 64 16.46 10.13 16.40
N LEU A 65 15.75 11.21 16.00
CA LEU A 65 16.38 12.54 15.88
C LEU A 65 16.04 13.53 17.00
N LEU A 66 15.04 13.24 17.84
CA LEU A 66 14.75 14.04 19.04
C LEU A 66 14.33 13.13 20.20
N PRO A 67 14.83 13.37 21.43
CA PRO A 67 14.53 12.53 22.58
C PRO A 67 13.03 12.55 22.89
N ILE A 68 12.44 11.36 23.00
CA ILE A 68 11.02 11.03 23.23
C ILE A 68 10.49 11.51 24.61
N ASN A 69 11.25 12.34 25.34
CA ASN A 69 10.91 12.76 26.70
C ASN A 69 10.33 14.18 26.84
N THR A 70 10.20 14.96 25.76
CA THR A 70 9.35 16.15 25.80
C THR A 70 7.92 15.73 25.50
N GLN A 71 7.15 15.51 26.57
CA GLN A 71 5.69 15.48 26.53
C GLN A 71 5.20 16.62 25.61
N LYS A 72 4.56 16.26 24.49
CA LYS A 72 4.06 17.24 23.49
C LYS A 72 2.84 17.94 24.08
N ARG A 73 3.08 19.07 24.75
CA ARG A 73 2.06 19.79 25.53
C ARG A 73 1.23 20.80 24.72
N ASP A 74 1.65 21.14 23.51
CA ASP A 74 1.02 22.21 22.73
C ASP A 74 0.09 21.68 21.64
N THR A 75 -0.96 22.45 21.35
CA THR A 75 -1.86 22.23 20.22
C THR A 75 -1.20 22.76 18.96
N THR A 76 -1.23 22.01 17.85
CA THR A 76 -0.77 22.48 16.55
C THR A 76 -1.93 22.74 15.62
N THR A 77 -1.84 23.79 14.80
CA THR A 77 -2.86 24.10 13.80
C THR A 77 -2.20 24.16 12.43
N TYR A 78 -2.69 23.33 11.49
CA TYR A 78 -2.42 23.50 10.07
C TYR A 78 -3.43 24.48 9.49
N ILE A 79 -2.94 25.51 8.82
CA ILE A 79 -3.77 26.45 8.04
C ILE A 79 -3.46 26.20 6.58
N LEU A 80 -4.49 25.94 5.78
CA LEU A 80 -4.35 25.57 4.39
C LEU A 80 -4.64 26.78 3.50
N HIS A 81 -3.60 27.41 2.98
CA HIS A 81 -3.72 28.48 2.00
C HIS A 81 -3.74 27.90 0.57
N ILE A 82 -4.84 27.25 0.21
CA ILE A 82 -5.03 26.59 -1.09
C ILE A 82 -6.41 26.89 -1.66
N ASN A 83 -6.54 26.90 -2.99
CA ASN A 83 -7.85 26.94 -3.61
C ASN A 83 -8.59 25.59 -3.42
N PRO A 84 -9.68 25.54 -2.64
CA PRO A 84 -10.41 24.30 -2.35
C PRO A 84 -11.05 23.68 -3.60
N SER A 85 -11.22 24.43 -4.69
CA SER A 85 -11.77 23.90 -5.93
C SER A 85 -10.75 23.10 -6.75
N LEU A 86 -9.45 23.36 -6.56
CA LEU A 86 -8.38 22.73 -7.34
C LEU A 86 -7.80 21.47 -6.70
N PHE A 87 -8.03 21.22 -5.40
CA PHE A 87 -7.39 20.10 -4.70
C PHE A 87 -8.36 19.19 -3.95
N TYR A 88 -8.08 17.89 -3.94
CA TYR A 88 -8.56 16.97 -2.91
C TYR A 88 -7.51 16.90 -1.80
N LEU A 89 -7.93 16.99 -0.54
CA LEU A 89 -7.06 16.77 0.62
C LEU A 89 -7.35 15.41 1.25
N LEU A 90 -6.35 14.53 1.30
CA LEU A 90 -6.41 13.31 2.09
C LEU A 90 -5.53 13.44 3.32
N THR A 91 -6.02 12.91 4.42
CA THR A 91 -5.27 12.67 5.66
C THR A 91 -5.18 11.17 5.92
N ASP A 92 -4.36 10.75 6.88
CA ASP A 92 -4.35 9.37 7.37
C ASP A 92 -5.77 8.87 7.78
N LYS A 93 -6.63 9.80 8.24
CA LYS A 93 -8.04 9.54 8.64
C LYS A 93 -9.04 9.58 7.47
N GLY A 94 -8.59 9.90 6.26
CA GLY A 94 -9.39 9.93 5.03
C GLY A 94 -9.50 11.31 4.37
N LEU A 95 -10.39 11.40 3.37
CA LEU A 95 -10.66 12.62 2.61
C LEU A 95 -11.29 13.73 3.47
N VAL A 96 -10.71 14.92 3.41
CA VAL A 96 -11.16 16.15 4.07
C VAL A 96 -11.85 17.05 3.04
N ASP A 97 -12.98 17.64 3.44
CA ASP A 97 -13.67 18.64 2.63
C ASP A 97 -13.04 20.02 2.84
N LEU A 98 -12.33 20.51 1.83
CA LEU A 98 -11.63 21.78 1.86
C LEU A 98 -12.56 23.00 1.80
N TYR A 99 -13.81 22.86 1.33
CA TYR A 99 -14.75 23.99 1.31
C TYR A 99 -15.26 24.36 2.70
N THR A 100 -15.19 23.41 3.64
CA THR A 100 -15.65 23.57 5.02
C THR A 100 -14.51 23.52 6.04
N THR A 101 -13.29 23.18 5.60
CA THR A 101 -12.13 23.00 6.47
C THR A 101 -11.03 24.03 6.15
N GLU A 102 -11.03 25.14 6.88
CA GLU A 102 -9.98 26.16 6.77
C GLU A 102 -8.70 25.81 7.55
N LYS A 103 -8.84 25.01 8.61
CA LYS A 103 -7.73 24.61 9.48
C LYS A 103 -7.91 23.20 10.05
N ILE A 104 -6.80 22.50 10.27
CA ILE A 104 -6.76 21.21 10.96
C ILE A 104 -6.05 21.41 12.29
N ILE A 105 -6.76 21.16 13.40
CA ILE A 105 -6.24 21.32 14.75
C ILE A 105 -5.85 19.95 15.30
N ILE A 106 -4.61 19.81 15.75
CA ILE A 106 -4.05 18.61 16.38
C ILE A 106 -3.85 18.89 17.87
N PRO A 107 -4.65 18.24 18.74
CA PRO A 107 -4.50 18.37 20.18
C PRO A 107 -3.13 17.89 20.70
N PRO A 108 -2.75 18.30 21.92
CA PRO A 108 -1.54 17.82 22.57
C PRO A 108 -1.53 16.28 22.65
N ASN A 109 -0.36 15.67 22.47
CA ASN A 109 -0.14 14.23 22.47
C ASN A 109 -0.85 13.41 21.38
N GLU A 110 -1.49 14.04 20.39
CA GLU A 110 -1.95 13.33 19.18
C GLU A 110 -0.84 13.17 18.14
N LYS A 111 -0.94 12.12 17.31
CA LYS A 111 -0.08 11.92 16.14
C LYS A 111 -0.46 12.95 15.07
N TYR A 112 0.52 13.67 14.53
CA TYR A 112 0.31 14.55 13.37
C TYR A 112 -0.13 13.72 12.16
N PRO A 113 -1.20 14.12 11.46
CA PRO A 113 -1.63 13.43 10.25
C PRO A 113 -0.66 13.76 9.11
N SER A 114 -0.41 12.78 8.25
CA SER A 114 0.10 13.06 6.91
C SER A 114 -0.99 13.79 6.11
N LEU A 115 -0.58 14.73 5.25
CA LEU A 115 -1.46 15.51 4.38
C LEU A 115 -1.06 15.28 2.92
N PHE A 116 -2.02 14.93 2.08
CA PHE A 116 -1.84 14.68 0.65
C PHE A 116 -2.79 15.55 -0.16
N LEU A 117 -2.25 16.37 -1.05
CA LEU A 117 -3.00 17.26 -1.94
C LEU A 117 -2.94 16.73 -3.37
N PHE A 118 -4.09 16.30 -3.87
CA PHE A 118 -4.26 15.78 -5.22
C PHE A 118 -4.94 16.82 -6.10
N TYR A 119 -4.36 17.08 -7.27
CA TYR A 119 -4.87 18.10 -8.19
C TYR A 119 -6.15 17.61 -8.89
N LYS A 120 -7.33 18.12 -8.52
CA LYS A 120 -8.63 17.62 -9.02
C LYS A 120 -8.71 17.52 -10.55
N PRO A 121 -8.16 18.46 -11.35
CA PRO A 121 -8.25 18.38 -12.81
C PRO A 121 -7.64 17.15 -13.47
N ILE A 122 -6.77 16.41 -12.78
CA ILE A 122 -6.20 15.15 -13.29
C ILE A 122 -6.63 13.94 -12.45
N TYR A 123 -7.49 14.13 -11.44
CA TYR A 123 -7.97 13.07 -10.56
C TYR A 123 -9.50 12.97 -10.60
N GLU A 124 -10.00 11.78 -10.90
CA GLU A 124 -11.41 11.47 -10.78
C GLU A 124 -11.74 10.91 -9.41
N TYR A 125 -12.71 11.51 -8.72
CA TYR A 125 -13.25 11.00 -7.46
C TYR A 125 -14.48 10.12 -7.69
N LYS A 126 -14.47 8.92 -7.10
CA LYS A 126 -15.59 7.97 -7.12
C LYS A 126 -15.84 7.41 -5.72
N THR A 127 -17.10 7.15 -5.41
CA THR A 127 -17.51 6.47 -4.17
C THR A 127 -18.14 5.13 -4.53
N ILE A 128 -17.54 4.04 -4.06
CA ILE A 128 -17.95 2.66 -4.37
C ILE A 128 -18.45 2.01 -3.10
N LYS A 129 -19.71 1.56 -3.09
CA LYS A 129 -20.36 0.94 -1.93
C LYS A 129 -20.52 -0.56 -2.14
N TYR A 130 -20.08 -1.36 -1.19
CA TYR A 130 -20.23 -2.82 -1.22
C TYR A 130 -20.54 -3.37 0.17
N LYS A 131 -21.73 -3.94 0.37
CA LYS A 131 -22.16 -4.63 1.61
C LYS A 131 -21.74 -3.96 2.94
N GLY A 132 -21.86 -2.62 3.04
CA GLY A 132 -21.52 -1.85 4.24
C GLY A 132 -20.11 -1.23 4.21
N LEU A 133 -19.24 -1.63 3.28
CA LEU A 133 -17.97 -0.98 2.99
C LEU A 133 -18.18 0.20 2.04
N ASN A 134 -17.48 1.30 2.32
CA ASN A 134 -17.46 2.48 1.47
C ASN A 134 -16.02 2.80 1.06
N VAL A 135 -15.72 2.57 -0.22
CA VAL A 135 -14.42 2.84 -0.82
C VAL A 135 -14.47 4.18 -1.53
N LYS A 136 -13.64 5.12 -1.09
CA LYS A 136 -13.38 6.38 -1.79
C LYS A 136 -12.21 6.15 -2.74
N LEU A 137 -12.41 6.30 -4.04
CA LEU A 137 -11.36 6.19 -5.05
C LEU A 137 -11.01 7.57 -5.59
N LEU A 138 -9.73 7.92 -5.58
CA LEU A 138 -9.14 8.97 -6.40
C LEU A 138 -8.25 8.32 -7.46
N ALA A 139 -8.62 8.47 -8.72
CA ALA A 139 -7.88 7.87 -9.83
C ALA A 139 -7.29 8.94 -10.74
N GLU A 140 -5.97 8.91 -10.92
CA GLU A 140 -5.30 9.78 -11.89
C GLU A 140 -5.75 9.41 -13.30
N ASN A 141 -6.25 10.40 -14.04
CA ASN A 141 -6.60 10.29 -15.44
C ASN A 141 -5.35 10.59 -16.28
N GLU A 142 -4.61 9.55 -16.66
CA GLU A 142 -3.37 9.70 -17.41
C GLU A 142 -3.54 10.52 -18.71
N MET A 143 -4.68 10.40 -19.38
CA MET A 143 -4.95 11.15 -20.59
C MET A 143 -5.08 12.66 -20.30
N GLN A 144 -5.78 13.03 -19.23
CA GLN A 144 -5.87 14.43 -18.79
C GLN A 144 -4.51 14.94 -18.30
N ALA A 145 -3.79 14.16 -17.51
CA ALA A 145 -2.43 14.48 -17.08
C ALA A 145 -1.54 14.76 -18.31
N THR A 146 -1.58 13.90 -19.32
CA THR A 146 -0.80 14.07 -20.57
C THR A 146 -1.21 15.28 -21.37
N LYS A 147 -2.51 15.57 -21.45
CA LYS A 147 -3.01 16.79 -22.11
C LYS A 147 -2.49 18.03 -21.40
N LEU A 148 -2.47 18.03 -20.07
CA LEU A 148 -1.94 19.13 -19.26
C LEU A 148 -0.43 19.28 -19.46
N TYR A 149 0.33 18.18 -19.43
CA TYR A 149 1.77 18.19 -19.73
C TYR A 149 2.07 18.89 -21.05
N ARG A 150 1.43 18.43 -22.14
CA ARG A 150 1.66 18.95 -23.49
C ARG A 150 1.32 20.43 -23.61
N LYS A 151 0.39 20.95 -22.80
CA LYS A 151 0.08 22.38 -22.74
C LYS A 151 1.16 23.17 -21.99
N LEU A 152 1.70 22.61 -20.91
CA LEU A 152 2.69 23.28 -20.04
C LEU A 152 4.12 23.19 -20.58
N SER A 153 4.45 22.15 -21.33
CA SER A 153 5.81 21.82 -21.78
C SER A 153 6.15 22.32 -23.19
N LEU A 154 5.35 23.22 -23.77
CA LEU A 154 5.59 23.73 -25.14
C LEU A 154 6.96 24.43 -25.30
N ASP A 155 7.56 24.91 -24.21
CA ASP A 155 8.84 25.65 -24.22
C ASP A 155 10.04 24.87 -23.62
N THR A 156 9.89 23.62 -23.16
CA THR A 156 10.99 22.83 -22.61
C THR A 156 11.33 21.65 -23.51
N ILE A 157 12.37 21.82 -24.33
CA ILE A 157 13.04 20.76 -25.09
C ILE A 157 13.68 19.79 -24.09
N GLY A 158 12.91 18.81 -23.65
CA GLY A 158 13.38 17.62 -22.97
C GLY A 158 12.48 16.48 -23.41
N GLN A 159 12.98 15.64 -24.33
CA GLN A 159 12.24 14.45 -24.72
C GLN A 159 11.93 13.62 -23.46
N PRO A 160 10.69 13.13 -23.28
CA PRO A 160 10.41 12.15 -22.24
C PRO A 160 11.35 10.96 -22.47
N SER A 161 12.04 10.50 -21.43
CA SER A 161 12.85 9.30 -21.53
C SER A 161 11.91 8.15 -21.91
N ASN A 162 12.07 7.65 -23.13
CA ASN A 162 11.24 6.59 -23.75
C ASN A 162 11.37 5.22 -23.06
N GLN A 163 11.80 5.14 -21.80
CA GLN A 163 12.13 3.87 -21.14
C GLN A 163 11.02 3.30 -20.25
N CYS A 164 9.85 3.91 -20.15
CA CYS A 164 8.71 3.30 -19.46
C CYS A 164 7.43 3.45 -20.27
N SER A 165 7.29 2.63 -21.31
CA SER A 165 5.99 2.29 -21.85
C SER A 165 5.18 1.54 -20.77
N PRO A 166 3.98 1.99 -20.37
CA PRO A 166 3.09 1.13 -19.60
C PRO A 166 2.61 0.01 -20.54
N LYS A 167 3.09 -1.21 -20.29
CA LYS A 167 2.58 -2.44 -20.91
C LYS A 167 1.33 -2.91 -20.16
N VAL A 168 0.33 -2.05 -19.96
CA VAL A 168 -1.00 -2.54 -19.58
C VAL A 168 -2.06 -1.65 -20.22
N SER A 169 -2.55 -2.05 -21.40
CA SER A 169 -3.80 -1.53 -21.93
C SER A 169 -4.95 -2.15 -21.12
N VAL A 170 -5.17 -1.68 -19.89
CA VAL A 170 -6.30 -2.17 -19.09
C VAL A 170 -7.56 -1.46 -19.57
N SER A 171 -8.36 -2.18 -20.35
CA SER A 171 -9.69 -1.73 -20.79
C SER A 171 -10.74 -1.85 -19.69
N THR A 172 -10.41 -2.47 -18.55
CA THR A 172 -11.33 -2.70 -17.44
C THR A 172 -11.52 -1.42 -16.60
N PRO A 173 -12.75 -0.95 -16.38
CA PRO A 173 -13.03 0.19 -15.51
C PRO A 173 -12.56 -0.02 -14.06
N ASP A 174 -12.07 1.05 -13.41
CA ASP A 174 -11.52 1.02 -12.04
C ASP A 174 -12.52 0.52 -10.99
N ASP A 175 -13.78 0.93 -11.13
CA ASP A 175 -14.86 0.50 -10.25
C ASP A 175 -15.11 -1.00 -10.36
N SER A 176 -15.08 -1.56 -11.58
CA SER A 176 -15.18 -3.01 -11.79
C SER A 176 -14.04 -3.76 -11.11
N ILE A 177 -12.83 -3.22 -11.09
CA ILE A 177 -11.68 -3.86 -10.42
C ILE A 177 -11.89 -3.89 -8.91
N ILE A 178 -12.27 -2.77 -8.31
CA ILE A 178 -12.58 -2.68 -6.88
C ILE A 178 -13.76 -3.60 -6.51
N TYR A 179 -14.83 -3.63 -7.31
CA TYR A 179 -15.96 -4.53 -7.07
C TYR A 179 -15.54 -6.01 -7.11
N ARG A 180 -14.72 -6.41 -8.09
CA ARG A 180 -14.19 -7.78 -8.17
C ARG A 180 -13.31 -8.11 -6.96
N ALA A 181 -12.46 -7.18 -6.54
CA ALA A 181 -11.61 -7.35 -5.36
C ALA A 181 -12.46 -7.52 -4.08
N LEU A 182 -13.44 -6.64 -3.85
CA LEU A 182 -14.35 -6.72 -2.71
C LEU A 182 -15.17 -8.01 -2.72
N SER A 183 -15.69 -8.41 -3.88
CA SER A 183 -16.43 -9.65 -4.04
C SER A 183 -15.56 -10.89 -3.79
N ALA A 184 -14.29 -10.86 -4.21
CA ALA A 184 -13.35 -11.95 -3.96
C ALA A 184 -13.06 -12.09 -2.46
N ILE A 185 -12.78 -10.98 -1.77
CA ILE A 185 -12.57 -10.97 -0.31
C ILE A 185 -13.84 -11.46 0.40
N ASP A 186 -15.01 -10.94 0.04
CA ASP A 186 -16.30 -11.33 0.62
C ASP A 186 -16.59 -12.84 0.51
N SER A 187 -16.08 -13.50 -0.54
CA SER A 187 -16.18 -14.96 -0.68
C SER A 187 -15.47 -15.75 0.43
N LEU A 188 -14.49 -15.14 1.11
CA LEU A 188 -13.80 -15.69 2.28
C LEU A 188 -14.40 -15.20 3.59
N THR A 189 -14.75 -13.92 3.65
CA THR A 189 -15.03 -13.23 4.92
C THR A 189 -16.51 -13.17 5.29
N GLY A 190 -17.41 -13.29 4.30
CA GLY A 190 -18.85 -13.13 4.47
C GLY A 190 -19.21 -11.78 5.07
N PHE A 191 -18.90 -10.67 4.38
CA PHE A 191 -19.14 -9.33 4.89
C PHE A 191 -20.58 -9.16 5.36
N SER A 192 -20.73 -8.78 6.64
CA SER A 192 -22.00 -8.36 7.22
C SER A 192 -22.16 -6.84 7.13
N LYS A 193 -23.42 -6.38 7.05
CA LYS A 193 -23.77 -4.94 6.96
C LYS A 193 -23.30 -4.12 8.17
N GLU A 194 -22.93 -4.76 9.27
CA GLU A 194 -22.53 -4.13 10.53
C GLU A 194 -21.07 -3.64 10.53
N ASN A 195 -20.25 -4.07 9.57
CA ASN A 195 -18.85 -3.63 9.45
C ASN A 195 -18.75 -2.39 8.56
N GLN A 196 -19.05 -1.22 9.11
CA GLN A 196 -18.78 0.05 8.43
C GLN A 196 -17.29 0.37 8.50
N LYS A 197 -16.55 0.04 7.44
CA LYS A 197 -15.18 0.51 7.25
C LYS A 197 -15.10 1.45 6.04
N HIS A 198 -14.26 2.46 6.17
CA HIS A 198 -13.94 3.41 5.12
C HIS A 198 -12.50 3.17 4.67
N ILE A 199 -12.31 3.03 3.36
CA ILE A 199 -10.98 2.90 2.76
C ILE A 199 -10.90 3.98 1.68
N ALA A 200 -9.83 4.78 1.69
CA ALA A 200 -9.49 5.67 0.60
C ALA A 200 -8.41 5.02 -0.25
N ILE A 201 -8.63 4.88 -1.55
CA ILE A 201 -7.66 4.35 -2.51
C ILE A 201 -7.31 5.48 -3.47
N VAL A 202 -6.03 5.72 -3.63
CA VAL A 202 -5.48 6.65 -4.60
C VAL A 202 -4.68 5.84 -5.63
N LYS A 203 -5.13 5.85 -6.88
CA LYS A 203 -4.41 5.29 -8.02
C LYS A 203 -3.68 6.44 -8.72
N THR A 204 -2.36 6.43 -8.67
CA THR A 204 -1.49 7.49 -9.21
C THR A 204 -0.77 7.03 -10.47
N GLY A 205 -0.33 7.97 -11.31
CA GLY A 205 0.57 7.70 -12.44
C GLY A 205 2.06 7.59 -12.04
N LEU A 206 2.35 7.62 -10.74
CA LEU A 206 3.69 7.35 -10.22
C LEU A 206 4.07 5.90 -10.53
N ASN A 207 5.36 5.58 -10.50
CA ASN A 207 5.84 4.21 -10.59
C ASN A 207 6.58 3.89 -9.29
N PHE A 208 5.97 3.08 -8.43
CA PHE A 208 6.51 2.72 -7.13
C PHE A 208 7.24 1.37 -7.20
N ARG A 209 8.11 1.24 -8.21
CA ARG A 209 8.93 0.06 -8.42
C ARG A 209 10.31 0.26 -7.82
N ALA A 210 10.71 -0.65 -6.93
CA ALA A 210 12.10 -0.80 -6.56
C ALA A 210 12.67 -2.09 -7.19
N SER A 211 13.86 -1.99 -7.77
CA SER A 211 14.66 -3.15 -8.16
C SER A 211 15.65 -3.47 -7.05
N MET A 212 15.70 -4.72 -6.65
CA MET A 212 16.52 -5.23 -5.55
C MET A 212 17.60 -6.18 -6.06
N GLY A 213 18.62 -6.43 -5.24
CA GLY A 213 19.67 -7.41 -5.53
C GLY A 213 20.72 -6.92 -6.53
N ARG A 214 21.69 -7.79 -6.81
CA ARG A 214 22.68 -7.58 -7.88
C ARG A 214 22.14 -8.22 -9.15
N SER A 215 22.23 -7.51 -10.27
CA SER A 215 21.75 -8.01 -11.57
C SER A 215 22.45 -9.30 -12.04
N GLU A 216 23.63 -9.58 -11.50
CA GLU A 216 24.46 -10.75 -11.84
C GLU A 216 24.09 -11.99 -11.00
N ASP A 217 23.39 -11.79 -9.88
CA ASP A 217 22.89 -12.86 -9.01
C ASP A 217 21.44 -13.20 -9.38
N LEU A 218 20.99 -14.44 -9.13
CA LEU A 218 19.62 -14.94 -9.39
C LEU A 218 18.51 -14.22 -8.58
N ASP A 219 18.79 -13.05 -8.01
CA ASP A 219 17.99 -12.37 -6.99
C ASP A 219 17.59 -10.95 -7.37
N SER A 220 17.70 -10.59 -8.65
CA SER A 220 17.26 -9.30 -9.17
C SER A 220 15.74 -9.21 -9.23
N LEU A 221 15.11 -9.13 -8.07
CA LEU A 221 13.67 -9.02 -7.96
C LEU A 221 13.24 -7.56 -8.05
N SER A 222 12.24 -7.29 -8.90
CA SER A 222 11.51 -6.03 -8.81
C SER A 222 10.26 -6.20 -7.98
N ALA A 223 10.14 -5.40 -6.94
CA ALA A 223 8.94 -5.34 -6.13
C ALA A 223 8.25 -3.99 -6.32
N ASN A 224 6.93 -4.07 -6.37
CA ASN A 224 6.01 -2.96 -6.45
C ASN A 224 5.53 -2.71 -5.00
N PHE A 225 5.70 -1.49 -4.48
CA PHE A 225 5.26 -1.09 -3.13
C PHE A 225 4.09 -0.10 -3.09
N SER A 226 3.05 -0.40 -2.33
CA SER A 226 2.05 0.60 -2.00
C SER A 226 2.45 1.39 -0.74
N LEU A 227 1.95 2.63 -0.63
CA LEU A 227 2.03 3.37 0.63
C LEU A 227 0.69 3.27 1.34
N LYS A 228 0.67 2.53 2.46
CA LYS A 228 -0.50 2.41 3.34
C LYS A 228 -0.36 3.32 4.56
N LEU A 229 -1.37 4.17 4.77
CA LEU A 229 -1.42 5.13 5.88
C LEU A 229 -2.80 5.11 6.54
N ASP A 230 -2.89 4.41 7.67
CA ASP A 230 -4.12 4.19 8.46
C ASP A 230 -5.33 3.74 7.62
N SER A 231 -6.07 4.67 6.99
CA SER A 231 -7.24 4.43 6.13
C SER A 231 -7.00 4.63 4.62
N VAL A 232 -5.79 5.06 4.23
CA VAL A 232 -5.42 5.45 2.87
C VAL A 232 -4.47 4.44 2.24
N LEU A 233 -4.73 4.10 0.98
CA LEU A 233 -3.84 3.35 0.09
C LEU A 233 -3.43 4.23 -1.08
N LEU A 234 -2.14 4.50 -1.22
CA LEU A 234 -1.59 5.06 -2.44
C LEU A 234 -0.92 3.95 -3.25
N MET A 235 -1.37 3.79 -4.49
CA MET A 235 -0.94 2.74 -5.40
C MET A 235 -0.56 3.37 -6.74
N ASP A 236 0.39 2.76 -7.44
CA ASP A 236 0.57 3.06 -8.85
C ASP A 236 -0.47 2.31 -9.70
N GLN A 237 -0.46 2.63 -11.00
CA GLN A 237 -1.37 2.04 -11.96
C GLN A 237 -1.18 0.52 -12.07
N GLU A 238 0.05 0.00 -11.99
CA GLU A 238 0.31 -1.43 -12.15
C GLU A 238 -0.23 -2.22 -10.95
N MET A 239 0.07 -1.76 -9.74
CA MET A 239 -0.42 -2.36 -8.49
C MET A 239 -1.93 -2.43 -8.41
N PHE A 240 -2.60 -1.35 -8.85
CA PHE A 240 -4.05 -1.25 -8.80
C PHE A 240 -4.73 -2.35 -9.62
N TYR A 241 -4.10 -2.79 -10.72
CA TYR A 241 -4.61 -3.85 -11.58
C TYR A 241 -4.05 -5.25 -11.29
N GLN A 242 -3.22 -5.39 -10.25
CA GLN A 242 -2.61 -6.65 -9.84
C GLN A 242 -3.14 -7.14 -8.48
N HIS A 243 -2.65 -8.30 -8.04
CA HIS A 243 -2.98 -8.87 -6.73
C HIS A 243 -2.59 -7.96 -5.55
N THR A 244 -1.68 -7.00 -5.75
CA THR A 244 -1.31 -5.99 -4.74
C THR A 244 -2.53 -5.22 -4.22
N LEU A 245 -3.52 -4.89 -5.06
CA LEU A 245 -4.76 -4.28 -4.58
C LEU A 245 -5.45 -5.17 -3.53
N LEU A 246 -5.56 -6.47 -3.80
CA LEU A 246 -6.15 -7.41 -2.85
C LEU A 246 -5.32 -7.56 -1.59
N HIS A 247 -3.99 -7.62 -1.71
CA HIS A 247 -3.06 -7.66 -0.59
C HIS A 247 -3.32 -6.52 0.39
N GLU A 248 -3.31 -5.30 -0.12
CA GLU A 248 -3.51 -4.11 0.69
C GLU A 248 -4.91 -4.05 1.31
N MET A 249 -5.94 -4.34 0.52
CA MET A 249 -7.32 -4.40 1.00
C MET A 249 -7.51 -5.47 2.08
N LEU A 250 -6.83 -6.61 1.98
CA LEU A 250 -6.86 -7.67 2.99
C LEU A 250 -6.28 -7.21 4.32
N HIS A 251 -5.22 -6.39 4.34
CA HIS A 251 -4.74 -5.85 5.61
C HIS A 251 -5.78 -4.97 6.33
N PHE A 252 -6.67 -4.25 5.62
CA PHE A 252 -7.77 -3.52 6.27
C PHE A 252 -8.83 -4.46 6.84
N VAL A 253 -9.06 -5.58 6.17
CA VAL A 253 -10.11 -6.53 6.54
C VAL A 253 -9.65 -7.45 7.67
N ILE A 254 -8.39 -7.90 7.65
CA ILE A 254 -7.75 -8.68 8.71
C ILE A 254 -7.51 -7.80 9.95
N GLY A 255 -7.04 -6.56 9.76
CA GLY A 255 -6.73 -5.63 10.85
C GLY A 255 -5.28 -5.73 11.33
N ASN A 256 -4.88 -4.82 12.22
CA ASN A 256 -3.51 -4.76 12.75
C ASN A 256 -3.30 -5.84 13.82
N GLN A 257 -2.49 -6.86 13.53
CA GLN A 257 -2.17 -7.96 14.45
C GLN A 257 -1.28 -7.54 15.64
N GLN A 258 -0.58 -6.40 15.52
CA GLN A 258 0.45 -5.96 16.47
C GLN A 258 -0.06 -5.61 17.87
N THR A 259 -1.36 -5.38 18.07
CA THR A 259 -1.89 -4.86 19.34
C THR A 259 -2.14 -5.93 20.42
N TYR A 260 -2.00 -7.22 20.10
CA TYR A 260 -2.54 -8.29 20.97
C TYR A 260 -1.62 -9.46 21.28
N GLN A 261 -0.35 -9.45 20.84
CA GLN A 261 0.50 -10.65 20.89
C GLN A 261 1.72 -10.45 21.78
N LYS A 262 1.72 -11.11 22.94
CA LYS A 262 2.94 -11.34 23.74
C LYS A 262 3.61 -12.62 23.22
N ASP A 263 4.93 -12.63 23.18
CA ASP A 263 5.76 -13.82 22.95
C ASP A 263 5.69 -14.46 21.54
N ILE A 264 5.52 -13.65 20.49
CA ILE A 264 5.71 -14.06 19.09
C ILE A 264 7.05 -13.55 18.56
N SER A 265 7.78 -14.35 17.78
CA SER A 265 9.01 -13.87 17.15
C SER A 265 8.70 -12.86 16.04
N ASN A 266 9.63 -11.95 15.74
CA ASN A 266 9.44 -11.00 14.63
C ASN A 266 9.25 -11.72 13.29
N GLN A 267 9.89 -12.88 13.12
CA GLN A 267 9.77 -13.72 11.93
C GLN A 267 8.35 -14.27 11.77
N GLU A 268 7.77 -14.80 12.85
CA GLU A 268 6.40 -15.30 12.85
C GLU A 268 5.39 -14.15 12.67
N LEU A 269 5.63 -13.00 13.30
CA LEU A 269 4.79 -11.80 13.11
C LEU A 269 4.76 -11.36 11.64
N ASN A 270 5.92 -11.27 10.99
CA ASN A 270 6.03 -10.92 9.57
C ASN A 270 5.37 -12.00 8.69
N PHE A 271 5.48 -13.28 9.05
CA PHE A 271 4.79 -14.36 8.34
C PHE A 271 3.27 -14.21 8.39
N PHE A 272 2.69 -13.98 9.57
CA PHE A 272 1.23 -13.82 9.71
C PHE A 272 0.70 -12.51 9.16
N THR A 273 1.53 -11.46 9.16
CA THR A 273 1.15 -10.14 8.65
C THR A 273 1.27 -10.09 7.13
N GLU A 274 2.43 -10.46 6.57
CA GLU A 274 2.72 -10.28 5.14
C GLU A 274 2.51 -11.57 4.33
N SER A 275 3.14 -12.68 4.72
CA SER A 275 3.10 -13.90 3.89
C SER A 275 1.73 -14.55 3.80
N VAL A 276 0.98 -14.57 4.90
CA VAL A 276 -0.40 -15.05 4.90
C VAL A 276 -1.30 -14.14 4.08
N THR A 277 -1.17 -12.82 4.25
CA THR A 277 -1.95 -11.83 3.48
C THR A 277 -1.66 -11.96 1.99
N GLU A 278 -0.39 -12.12 1.62
CA GLU A 278 0.06 -12.30 0.25
C GLU A 278 -0.42 -13.61 -0.37
N TYR A 279 -0.40 -14.71 0.38
CA TYR A 279 -1.01 -15.96 -0.04
C TYR A 279 -2.51 -15.78 -0.34
N LEU A 280 -3.26 -15.15 0.58
CA LEU A 280 -4.69 -14.90 0.39
C LEU A 280 -4.94 -14.00 -0.83
N ALA A 281 -4.12 -12.96 -1.04
CA ALA A 281 -4.20 -12.06 -2.18
C ALA A 281 -3.99 -12.79 -3.51
N LYS A 282 -2.88 -13.54 -3.64
CA LYS A 282 -2.56 -14.34 -4.83
C LYS A 282 -3.63 -15.39 -5.11
N TYR A 283 -4.12 -16.08 -4.08
CA TYR A 283 -5.21 -17.05 -4.20
C TYR A 283 -6.50 -16.39 -4.73
N LEU A 284 -6.94 -15.30 -4.10
CA LEU A 284 -8.16 -14.60 -4.48
C LEU A 284 -8.08 -14.01 -5.88
N PHE A 285 -6.96 -13.36 -6.20
CA PHE A 285 -6.72 -12.77 -7.51
C PHE A 285 -6.71 -13.85 -8.59
N GLY A 286 -5.93 -14.92 -8.38
CA GLY A 286 -5.81 -16.05 -9.29
C GLY A 286 -7.15 -16.74 -9.53
N LYS A 287 -7.91 -17.02 -8.47
CA LYS A 287 -9.16 -17.78 -8.56
C LYS A 287 -10.34 -16.97 -9.10
N TYR A 288 -10.51 -15.72 -8.65
CA TYR A 288 -11.74 -14.95 -8.87
C TYR A 288 -11.59 -13.77 -9.84
N ILE A 289 -10.37 -13.35 -10.18
CA ILE A 289 -10.14 -12.18 -11.04
C ILE A 289 -9.52 -12.57 -12.38
N VAL A 290 -8.39 -13.29 -12.36
CA VAL A 290 -7.66 -13.64 -13.59
C VAL A 290 -7.80 -15.10 -14.02
N HIS A 291 -8.43 -15.94 -13.19
CA HIS A 291 -8.64 -17.38 -13.45
C HIS A 291 -7.34 -18.12 -13.86
N LYS A 292 -6.25 -17.81 -13.17
CA LYS A 292 -4.91 -18.37 -13.41
C LYS A 292 -4.29 -18.82 -12.09
N ASN A 293 -3.54 -19.91 -12.10
CA ASN A 293 -2.70 -20.26 -10.96
C ASN A 293 -1.59 -19.21 -10.80
N MET A 294 -1.62 -18.51 -9.66
CA MET A 294 -0.64 -17.48 -9.29
C MET A 294 0.54 -18.06 -8.52
N PHE A 295 0.47 -19.33 -8.14
CA PHE A 295 1.53 -20.04 -7.43
C PHE A 295 2.23 -20.97 -8.41
N VAL A 296 3.50 -20.69 -8.66
CA VAL A 296 4.38 -21.62 -9.39
C VAL A 296 5.27 -22.29 -8.35
N ASP A 297 5.56 -23.58 -8.51
CA ASP A 297 6.53 -24.32 -7.67
C ASP A 297 8.00 -23.89 -7.92
N SER A 298 8.19 -22.62 -8.26
CA SER A 298 9.47 -21.98 -8.54
C SER A 298 9.37 -20.47 -8.33
N ILE A 299 10.40 -19.86 -7.75
CA ILE A 299 10.56 -18.40 -7.74
C ILE A 299 11.40 -18.07 -8.97
N GLU A 300 10.89 -17.21 -9.86
CA GLU A 300 11.57 -16.85 -11.11
C GLU A 300 12.10 -18.05 -11.92
N HIS A 301 11.31 -19.12 -12.04
CA HIS A 301 11.65 -20.37 -12.73
C HIS A 301 12.73 -21.25 -12.05
N CYS A 302 13.17 -20.92 -10.83
CA CYS A 302 14.06 -21.76 -10.03
C CYS A 302 13.30 -22.64 -9.01
N PRO A 303 13.49 -23.98 -8.99
CA PRO A 303 12.79 -24.86 -8.07
C PRO A 303 13.20 -24.63 -6.61
N ILE A 304 12.22 -24.72 -5.70
CA ILE A 304 12.47 -24.57 -4.25
C ILE A 304 13.29 -25.77 -3.74
N ASN A 305 14.57 -25.53 -3.48
CA ASN A 305 15.53 -26.53 -3.02
C ASN A 305 16.18 -26.14 -1.67
N LEU A 306 16.98 -27.03 -1.10
CA LEU A 306 17.63 -26.81 0.19
C LEU A 306 18.58 -25.60 0.18
N THR A 307 19.22 -25.30 -0.95
CA THR A 307 20.11 -24.13 -1.09
C THR A 307 19.31 -22.83 -0.95
N MET A 308 18.17 -22.73 -1.64
CA MET A 308 17.25 -21.61 -1.53
C MET A 308 16.68 -21.47 -0.10
N LEU A 309 16.32 -22.58 0.55
CA LEU A 309 15.83 -22.54 1.94
C LEU A 309 16.91 -22.07 2.93
N LYS A 310 18.15 -22.57 2.81
CA LYS A 310 19.29 -22.11 3.61
C LYS A 310 19.55 -20.62 3.42
N LYS A 311 19.43 -20.16 2.18
CA LYS A 311 19.55 -18.75 1.81
C LYS A 311 18.46 -17.90 2.48
N ALA A 312 17.19 -18.25 2.31
CA ALA A 312 16.06 -17.57 2.96
C ALA A 312 16.23 -17.51 4.49
N LYS A 313 16.66 -18.60 5.13
CA LYS A 313 16.91 -18.63 6.58
C LYS A 313 18.00 -17.65 7.01
N ARG A 314 19.07 -17.49 6.22
CA ARG A 314 20.12 -16.50 6.50
C ARG A 314 19.59 -15.07 6.40
N SER A 315 18.79 -14.75 5.39
CA SER A 315 18.19 -13.42 5.24
C SER A 315 17.25 -13.09 6.41
N ILE A 316 16.38 -14.03 6.80
CA ILE A 316 15.48 -13.87 7.96
C ILE A 316 16.26 -13.66 9.26
N ARG A 317 17.38 -14.37 9.48
CA ARG A 317 18.21 -14.19 10.68
C ARG A 317 18.98 -12.88 10.69
N ALA A 318 19.34 -12.36 9.51
CA ALA A 318 20.07 -11.11 9.37
C ALA A 318 19.17 -9.87 9.52
N ASN A 319 17.87 -10.00 9.22
CA ASN A 319 16.92 -8.90 9.35
C ASN A 319 15.61 -9.32 10.00
N ASN A 320 15.30 -8.66 11.11
CA ASN A 320 14.09 -8.88 11.91
C ASN A 320 12.83 -8.25 11.31
N SER A 321 12.94 -7.43 10.27
CA SER A 321 11.79 -6.83 9.58
C SER A 321 11.67 -7.31 8.12
N VAL A 322 10.51 -7.04 7.52
CA VAL A 322 10.35 -7.12 6.07
C VAL A 322 11.05 -5.92 5.45
N SER A 323 12.09 -6.19 4.66
CA SER A 323 12.95 -5.16 4.10
C SER A 323 13.21 -5.37 2.62
N VAL A 324 13.37 -4.23 1.97
CA VAL A 324 13.67 -4.08 0.55
C VAL A 324 15.11 -3.60 0.48
N GLY A 325 16.02 -4.48 0.05
CA GLY A 325 17.39 -4.08 -0.20
C GLY A 325 17.45 -3.13 -1.41
N THR A 326 18.22 -2.04 -1.33
CA THR A 326 18.46 -1.20 -2.52
C THR A 326 19.21 -2.00 -3.57
N LYS A 327 19.17 -1.55 -4.83
CA LYS A 327 20.05 -2.07 -5.89
C LYS A 327 21.50 -2.13 -5.38
N ASP A 328 22.17 -3.25 -5.63
CA ASP A 328 23.55 -3.55 -5.22
C ASP A 328 23.79 -3.76 -3.70
N SER A 329 22.74 -3.75 -2.87
CA SER A 329 22.83 -4.08 -1.45
C SER A 329 23.18 -5.56 -1.20
N ASN A 330 23.68 -5.85 0.00
CA ASN A 330 23.96 -7.22 0.42
C ASN A 330 22.67 -8.06 0.41
N GLU A 331 22.74 -9.28 -0.13
CA GLU A 331 21.69 -10.31 -0.16
C GLU A 331 20.95 -10.47 1.19
N ALA A 332 21.67 -10.38 2.31
CA ALA A 332 21.09 -10.50 3.65
C ALA A 332 20.16 -9.34 4.04
N ALA A 333 20.21 -8.21 3.33
CA ALA A 333 19.38 -7.03 3.57
C ALA A 333 17.99 -7.10 2.90
N ASN A 334 17.71 -8.13 2.11
CA ASN A 334 16.44 -8.31 1.41
C ASN A 334 15.68 -9.54 1.95
N THR A 335 14.62 -9.29 2.70
CA THR A 335 13.70 -10.32 3.20
C THR A 335 12.36 -10.32 2.46
N ALA A 336 12.06 -9.30 1.64
CA ALA A 336 10.81 -9.17 0.90
C ALA A 336 10.50 -10.41 0.05
N TRP A 337 11.47 -10.93 -0.71
CA TRP A 337 11.28 -12.13 -1.53
C TRP A 337 10.92 -13.38 -0.71
N VAL A 338 11.39 -13.46 0.54
CA VAL A 338 11.04 -14.58 1.42
C VAL A 338 9.59 -14.48 1.85
N TYR A 339 9.17 -13.28 2.29
CA TYR A 339 7.82 -13.07 2.83
C TYR A 339 6.74 -12.92 1.75
N TYR A 340 7.06 -12.37 0.57
CA TYR A 340 6.08 -12.14 -0.50
C TYR A 340 6.09 -13.19 -1.62
N ASP A 341 7.20 -13.94 -1.81
CA ASP A 341 7.28 -14.96 -2.86
C ASP A 341 7.41 -16.39 -2.30
N LEU A 342 8.45 -16.65 -1.50
CA LEU A 342 8.73 -18.01 -1.02
C LEU A 342 7.66 -18.56 -0.07
N LEU A 343 7.41 -17.86 1.04
CA LEU A 343 6.49 -18.32 2.09
C LEU A 343 5.06 -18.48 1.56
N PRO A 344 4.50 -17.58 0.72
CA PRO A 344 3.19 -17.78 0.09
C PRO A 344 3.12 -19.04 -0.78
N VAL A 345 4.17 -19.37 -1.54
CA VAL A 345 4.24 -20.62 -2.32
C VAL A 345 4.28 -21.83 -1.39
N LEU A 346 5.03 -21.78 -0.28
CA LEU A 346 5.06 -22.86 0.70
C LEU A 346 3.69 -23.06 1.40
N ILE A 347 2.95 -21.98 1.68
CA ILE A 347 1.56 -22.06 2.17
C ILE A 347 0.66 -22.71 1.12
N HIS A 348 0.81 -22.36 -0.17
CA HIS A 348 0.05 -23.00 -1.24
C HIS A 348 0.37 -24.49 -1.38
N GLN A 349 1.64 -24.90 -1.25
CA GLN A 349 2.04 -26.31 -1.23
C GLN A 349 1.43 -27.07 -0.04
N LEU A 350 1.30 -26.43 1.13
CA LEU A 350 0.55 -26.98 2.26
C LEU A 350 -0.93 -27.15 1.92
N ALA A 351 -1.56 -26.14 1.31
CA ALA A 351 -2.96 -26.20 0.90
C ALA A 351 -3.20 -27.35 -0.08
N ALA A 352 -2.39 -27.45 -1.14
CA ALA A 352 -2.50 -28.46 -2.18
C ALA A 352 -2.29 -29.89 -1.65
N SER A 353 -1.42 -30.06 -0.64
CA SER A 353 -1.19 -31.37 0.00
C SER A 353 -2.20 -31.72 1.10
N SER A 354 -3.12 -30.81 1.44
CA SER A 354 -4.04 -30.97 2.56
C SER A 354 -5.24 -31.91 2.32
N GLN A 355 -5.43 -32.37 1.08
CA GLN A 355 -6.55 -33.22 0.63
C GLN A 355 -7.95 -32.59 0.81
N VAL A 356 -8.04 -31.29 1.05
CA VAL A 356 -9.30 -30.53 1.21
C VAL A 356 -9.39 -29.42 0.15
N ASP A 357 -10.60 -28.95 -0.13
CA ASP A 357 -10.86 -27.79 -0.98
C ASP A 357 -10.04 -26.57 -0.52
N GLU A 358 -9.24 -26.03 -1.45
CA GLU A 358 -8.37 -24.86 -1.23
C GLU A 358 -9.16 -23.64 -0.72
N LYS A 359 -10.44 -23.50 -1.08
CA LYS A 359 -11.30 -22.43 -0.53
C LYS A 359 -11.46 -22.55 0.98
N LYS A 360 -11.71 -23.76 1.48
CA LYS A 360 -11.83 -24.00 2.92
C LYS A 360 -10.50 -23.73 3.62
N PHE A 361 -9.38 -24.13 3.01
CA PHE A 361 -8.05 -23.83 3.54
C PHE A 361 -7.80 -22.33 3.65
N ALA A 362 -8.06 -21.55 2.59
CA ALA A 362 -7.93 -20.10 2.60
C ALA A 362 -8.87 -19.43 3.63
N GLN A 363 -10.11 -19.91 3.76
CA GLN A 363 -11.06 -19.44 4.77
C GLN A 363 -10.54 -19.70 6.19
N SER A 364 -10.05 -20.90 6.48
CA SER A 364 -9.51 -21.23 7.80
C SER A 364 -8.31 -20.37 8.16
N ILE A 365 -7.38 -20.14 7.22
CA ILE A 365 -6.25 -19.22 7.41
C ILE A 365 -6.75 -17.81 7.73
N TYR A 366 -7.69 -17.27 6.93
CA TYR A 366 -8.28 -15.96 7.18
C TYR A 366 -8.88 -15.86 8.59
N TYR A 367 -9.66 -16.85 9.01
CA TYR A 367 -10.25 -16.85 10.35
C TYR A 367 -9.19 -16.96 11.45
N TYR A 368 -8.10 -17.70 11.23
CA TYR A 368 -7.00 -17.77 12.19
C TYR A 368 -6.38 -16.39 12.42
N VAL A 369 -5.99 -15.70 11.35
CA VAL A 369 -5.31 -14.40 11.48
C VAL A 369 -6.23 -13.27 11.94
N ARG A 370 -7.53 -13.39 11.68
CA ARG A 370 -8.54 -12.42 12.15
C ARG A 370 -8.93 -12.59 13.62
N ARG A 371 -8.70 -13.76 14.23
CA ARG A 371 -9.15 -14.04 15.61
C ARG A 371 -8.65 -12.95 16.56
N SER A 372 -9.61 -12.25 17.17
CA SER A 372 -9.42 -11.18 18.17
C SER A 372 -9.16 -11.71 19.58
N ASP A 373 -9.17 -13.03 19.73
CA ASP A 373 -9.08 -13.68 21.03
C ASP A 373 -7.64 -13.52 21.51
N LYS A 374 -7.46 -13.20 22.80
CA LYS A 374 -6.16 -13.00 23.48
C LYS A 374 -5.25 -14.25 23.51
N GLN A 375 -5.47 -15.21 22.62
CA GLN A 375 -4.67 -16.41 22.48
C GLN A 375 -3.36 -16.08 21.76
N GLN A 376 -2.29 -16.66 22.24
CA GLN A 376 -0.95 -16.52 21.67
C GLN A 376 -0.96 -17.02 20.22
N GLN A 377 -0.67 -16.15 19.25
CA GLN A 377 -0.40 -16.58 17.88
C GLN A 377 1.04 -17.07 17.80
N SER A 378 1.23 -18.27 17.28
CA SER A 378 2.53 -18.87 17.00
C SER A 378 2.37 -19.83 15.84
N LEU A 379 3.46 -20.14 15.16
CA LEU A 379 3.44 -21.08 14.05
C LEU A 379 3.00 -22.49 14.50
N GLN A 380 3.33 -22.85 15.75
CA GLN A 380 2.85 -24.10 16.35
C GLN A 380 1.33 -24.10 16.52
N HIS A 381 0.76 -23.03 17.08
CA HIS A 381 -0.70 -22.91 17.24
C HIS A 381 -1.41 -22.87 15.88
N PHE A 382 -0.83 -22.21 14.89
CA PHE A 382 -1.35 -22.18 13.52
C PHE A 382 -1.48 -23.59 12.92
N PHE A 383 -0.43 -24.41 13.01
CA PHE A 383 -0.51 -25.78 12.50
C PHE A 383 -1.45 -26.67 13.29
N SER A 384 -1.52 -26.51 14.61
CA SER A 384 -2.50 -27.23 15.44
C SER A 384 -3.93 -26.86 15.04
N TYR A 385 -4.21 -25.57 14.88
CA TYR A 385 -5.50 -25.07 14.44
C TYR A 385 -5.89 -25.62 13.06
N LEU A 386 -5.00 -25.57 12.07
CA LEU A 386 -5.30 -26.14 10.75
C LEU A 386 -5.60 -27.65 10.83
N LYS A 387 -4.89 -28.39 11.69
CA LYS A 387 -5.20 -29.80 11.92
C LYS A 387 -6.58 -30.00 12.56
N GLU A 388 -6.97 -29.15 13.52
CA GLU A 388 -8.30 -29.15 14.14
C GLU A 388 -9.42 -28.83 13.12
N GLN A 389 -9.13 -28.01 12.11
CA GLN A 389 -10.04 -27.75 11.00
C GLN A 389 -10.13 -28.92 10.00
N GLY A 390 -9.39 -30.02 10.22
CA GLY A 390 -9.43 -31.24 9.42
C GLY A 390 -8.42 -31.29 8.27
N PHE A 391 -7.44 -30.38 8.22
CA PHE A 391 -6.41 -30.39 7.17
C PHE A 391 -5.29 -31.38 7.48
N TYR A 392 -4.95 -32.22 6.51
CA TYR A 392 -3.78 -33.08 6.61
C TYR A 392 -2.51 -32.28 6.27
N LEU A 393 -1.68 -31.96 7.26
CA LEU A 393 -0.46 -31.19 7.04
C LEU A 393 0.72 -32.12 6.74
N HIS A 394 1.06 -32.30 5.46
CA HIS A 394 2.18 -33.15 5.06
C HIS A 394 3.49 -32.67 5.72
N SER A 395 4.20 -33.58 6.39
CA SER A 395 5.38 -33.27 7.22
C SER A 395 6.47 -32.52 6.45
N LEU A 396 6.76 -32.93 5.21
CA LEU A 396 7.74 -32.29 4.35
C LEU A 396 7.49 -30.77 4.19
N GLN A 397 6.27 -30.37 3.83
CA GLN A 397 5.96 -28.96 3.57
C GLN A 397 5.88 -28.15 4.85
N LYS A 398 5.31 -28.74 5.91
CA LYS A 398 5.29 -28.15 7.25
C LYS A 398 6.70 -27.86 7.75
N ASN A 399 7.61 -28.82 7.56
CA ASN A 399 9.00 -28.71 8.01
C ASN A 399 9.79 -27.63 7.27
N LYS A 400 9.47 -27.32 6.00
CA LYS A 400 10.10 -26.20 5.29
C LYS A 400 9.76 -24.86 5.93
N ILE A 401 8.49 -24.64 6.28
CA ILE A 401 8.07 -23.39 6.95
C ILE A 401 8.67 -23.30 8.35
N LEU A 402 8.63 -24.39 9.13
CA LEU A 402 9.28 -24.45 10.45
C LEU A 402 10.79 -24.17 10.35
N TYR A 403 11.46 -24.74 9.35
CA TYR A 403 12.89 -24.53 9.14
C TYR A 403 13.23 -23.05 8.95
N LEU A 404 12.40 -22.31 8.21
CA LEU A 404 12.62 -20.89 7.90
C LEU A 404 12.34 -19.99 9.11
N LEU A 405 11.30 -20.28 9.89
CA LEU A 405 10.78 -19.39 10.92
C LEU A 405 11.22 -19.74 12.35
N ASN A 406 11.71 -20.96 12.60
CA ASN A 406 12.31 -21.32 13.89
C ASN A 406 13.74 -20.79 13.99
N GLU A 407 14.09 -20.29 15.17
CA GLU A 407 15.42 -19.74 15.49
C GLU A 407 16.57 -20.68 15.14
#